data_AF-A0A3G1H351-F1
#
_entry.id   AF-A0A3G1H351-F1
#
_cell.length_a   1.000
_cell.length_b   1.000
_cell.length_c   1.000
_cell.angle_alpha   90.00
_cell.angle_beta   90.00
_cell.angle_gamma   90.00
#
_symmetry.space_group_name_H-M   'P 1'
#
loop_
_entity.id
_entity.type
_entity.pdbx_description
1 polymer ?
#
loop_
_entity_poly.entity_id
_entity_poly.type
_entity_poly.pdbx_seq_one_letter_code
_entity_poly.pdbx_strand_id
1 'polypeptide(L)'
;MRSVLFEDVGTWEPPHDDPTALFDGDRASLELFQRIVPVLDDASIEKAGLYTYFTRLYGGDERPVPAIEFYRAFAELAPNDAAAVATGQGDAHCDWLRELRTELLDELRAAAGRDGEVWLDAARLRAFADRLPASLPPWRSAAYRVQIATEAGERLAVVNGVTTGQGVFFSRFCELLETTGPEGWSLTGALRWWIPRNAPRQTDLTAVLGLNFNLHPRLSPHELVYPGSIARRGPSEPLTLADLYVRADHRRRRLQLVSARDGEPVDLVPLNFLYPAAAPGLYRFLCAFAPTRTYRGGLWEQLARADARSGRAVSPGPQRRPRVRLGGLVLDRASWSFPARDVPEPAGGGEWDTEVLARFDRWRREHGVPRHCFFQLISAPPPGDGSGDGLEEARQWALQARSARLHKPHYLDSRNPFLLQVLARQLTEAADGTVIFHECLPSPADTLAAHPPRSAEEFFVEYTLSSRPSRPHVMEDHRVRD
;
A
#
# COMPACT_ATOMS: atom_id res chain seq x y z
N MET A 1 12.67 -11.90 -23.75
CA MET A 1 11.54 -11.62 -24.65
C MET A 1 10.51 -10.82 -23.85
N ARG A 2 10.09 -9.63 -24.30
CA ARG A 2 8.98 -8.90 -23.64
C ARG A 2 7.67 -9.59 -24.05
N SER A 3 6.76 -9.86 -23.10
CA SER A 3 5.47 -10.51 -23.43
C SER A 3 4.66 -9.63 -24.37
N VAL A 4 4.13 -10.21 -25.44
CA VAL A 4 3.26 -9.54 -26.42
C VAL A 4 1.77 -9.77 -26.16
N LEU A 5 1.46 -10.74 -25.29
CA LEU A 5 0.10 -11.11 -24.89
C LEU A 5 -0.02 -11.00 -23.37
N PHE A 6 -1.17 -10.53 -22.92
CA PHE A 6 -1.59 -10.48 -21.52
C PHE A 6 -3.00 -11.05 -21.45
N GLU A 7 -3.25 -11.88 -20.46
CA GLU A 7 -4.53 -12.56 -20.26
C GLU A 7 -4.98 -12.31 -18.82
N ASP A 8 -6.20 -11.81 -18.66
CA ASP A 8 -6.92 -11.79 -17.39
C ASP A 8 -8.09 -12.77 -17.52
N VAL A 9 -8.24 -13.70 -16.58
CA VAL A 9 -9.27 -14.75 -16.60
C VAL A 9 -10.32 -14.44 -15.55
N GLY A 10 -11.59 -14.40 -15.97
CA GLY A 10 -12.75 -14.17 -15.11
C GLY A 10 -13.60 -15.43 -14.98
N THR A 11 -14.30 -15.54 -13.86
CA THR A 11 -15.28 -16.61 -13.62
C THR A 11 -16.52 -16.05 -12.94
N TRP A 12 -17.65 -16.70 -13.16
CA TRP A 12 -18.92 -16.45 -12.44
C TRP A 12 -19.14 -17.47 -11.31
N GLU A 13 -18.21 -18.41 -11.11
CA GLU A 13 -18.24 -19.29 -9.95
C GLU A 13 -18.16 -18.46 -8.67
N PRO A 14 -19.05 -18.71 -7.68
CA PRO A 14 -18.98 -18.00 -6.42
C PRO A 14 -17.67 -18.35 -5.69
N PRO A 15 -17.11 -17.41 -4.90
CA PRO A 15 -15.96 -17.72 -4.06
C PRO A 15 -16.32 -18.80 -3.04
N HIS A 16 -15.33 -19.57 -2.60
CA HIS A 16 -15.51 -20.57 -1.55
C HIS A 16 -15.90 -19.91 -0.22
N ASP A 17 -15.26 -18.79 0.10
CA ASP A 17 -15.55 -18.04 1.31
C ASP A 17 -16.40 -16.79 1.06
N ASP A 18 -17.32 -16.51 1.97
CA ASP A 18 -17.98 -15.21 2.06
C ASP A 18 -17.25 -14.31 3.09
N PRO A 19 -16.59 -13.22 2.65
CA PRO A 19 -15.96 -12.27 3.54
C PRO A 19 -16.97 -11.42 4.32
N THR A 20 -18.20 -11.24 3.84
CA THR A 20 -19.10 -10.16 4.28
C THR A 20 -19.32 -10.13 5.79
N ALA A 21 -19.72 -11.27 6.39
CA ALA A 21 -19.97 -11.36 7.82
C ALA A 21 -18.73 -11.07 8.70
N LEU A 22 -17.54 -11.42 8.20
CA LEU A 22 -16.27 -11.17 8.89
C LEU A 22 -15.97 -9.66 8.92
N PHE A 23 -16.10 -8.99 7.78
CA PHE A 23 -15.88 -7.54 7.70
C PHE A 23 -16.95 -6.73 8.44
N ASP A 24 -18.20 -7.18 8.43
CA ASP A 24 -19.28 -6.55 9.21
C ASP A 24 -19.01 -6.66 10.71
N GLY A 25 -18.50 -7.81 11.18
CA GLY A 25 -18.08 -8.02 12.57
C GLY A 25 -16.87 -7.19 12.98
N ASP A 26 -15.90 -6.98 12.07
CA ASP A 26 -14.66 -6.24 12.32
C ASP A 26 -14.67 -4.78 11.85
N ARG A 27 -15.86 -4.24 11.58
CA ARG A 27 -16.03 -2.87 11.07
C ARG A 27 -15.26 -1.82 11.87
N ALA A 28 -15.30 -1.90 13.19
CA ALA A 28 -14.61 -0.96 14.06
C ALA A 28 -13.08 -1.02 13.91
N SER A 29 -12.53 -2.22 13.67
CA SER A 29 -11.09 -2.45 13.44
C SER A 29 -10.66 -1.89 12.09
N LEU A 30 -11.46 -2.08 11.04
CA LEU A 30 -11.22 -1.49 9.70
C LEU A 30 -11.24 0.04 9.76
N GLU A 31 -12.28 0.60 10.37
CA GLU A 31 -12.42 2.05 10.55
C GLU A 31 -11.23 2.63 11.30
N LEU A 32 -10.82 1.99 12.40
CA LEU A 32 -9.67 2.42 13.18
C LEU A 32 -8.38 2.32 12.37
N PHE A 33 -8.19 1.24 11.60
CA PHE A 33 -7.01 1.07 10.77
C PHE A 33 -6.92 2.15 9.68
N GLN A 34 -8.00 2.45 8.96
CA GLN A 34 -8.03 3.53 7.95
C GLN A 34 -7.70 4.92 8.51
N ARG A 35 -7.92 5.13 9.82
CA ARG A 35 -7.57 6.38 10.50
C ARG A 35 -6.08 6.50 10.83
N ILE A 36 -5.38 5.39 11.06
CA ILE A 36 -3.96 5.39 11.43
C ILE A 36 -3.03 5.08 10.25
N VAL A 37 -3.49 4.42 9.20
CA VAL A 37 -2.70 4.14 7.98
C VAL A 37 -2.00 5.39 7.41
N PRO A 38 -2.59 6.60 7.37
CA PRO A 38 -1.89 7.80 6.91
C PRO A 38 -0.57 8.10 7.63
N VAL A 39 -0.41 7.68 8.89
CA VAL A 39 0.81 7.84 9.70
C VAL A 39 1.91 6.88 9.21
N LEU A 40 1.51 5.68 8.80
CA LEU A 40 2.40 4.61 8.34
C LEU A 40 2.85 4.81 6.88
N ASP A 41 2.20 5.72 6.15
CA ASP A 41 2.50 5.95 4.74
C ASP A 41 3.48 7.10 4.52
N ASP A 42 4.50 6.87 3.70
CA ASP A 42 5.51 7.87 3.34
C ASP A 42 4.97 8.97 2.41
N ALA A 43 3.87 8.75 1.69
CA ALA A 43 3.30 9.78 0.84
C ALA A 43 2.78 10.99 1.65
N SER A 44 2.46 10.81 2.93
CA SER A 44 2.10 11.91 3.83
C SER A 44 3.29 12.86 4.03
N ILE A 45 4.50 12.32 4.13
CA ILE A 45 5.76 13.08 4.22
C ILE A 45 6.05 13.74 2.88
N GLU A 46 5.94 13.01 1.76
CA GLU A 46 6.16 13.56 0.41
C GLU A 46 5.25 14.77 0.14
N LYS A 47 3.97 14.67 0.48
CA LYS A 47 2.99 15.76 0.32
C LYS A 47 3.30 16.97 1.17
N ALA A 48 3.75 16.76 2.41
CA ALA A 48 4.16 17.82 3.31
C ALA A 48 5.42 18.53 2.81
N GLY A 49 6.43 17.77 2.36
CA GLY A 49 7.65 18.32 1.76
C GLY A 49 7.37 19.13 0.50
N LEU A 50 6.51 18.62 -0.39
CA LEU A 50 6.09 19.34 -1.60
C LEU A 50 5.31 20.63 -1.26
N TYR A 51 4.47 20.60 -0.22
CA TYR A 51 3.80 21.80 0.30
C TYR A 51 4.81 22.83 0.83
N THR A 52 5.80 22.42 1.61
CA THR A 52 6.84 23.33 2.12
C THR A 52 7.64 23.93 0.97
N TYR A 53 8.02 23.14 -0.03
CA TYR A 53 8.70 23.64 -1.22
C TYR A 53 7.87 24.69 -1.96
N PHE A 54 6.58 24.40 -2.23
CA PHE A 54 5.67 25.33 -2.89
C PHE A 54 5.52 26.66 -2.13
N THR A 55 5.27 26.59 -0.82
CA THR A 55 5.05 27.80 0.01
C THR A 55 6.31 28.65 0.18
N ARG A 56 7.51 28.04 0.12
CA ARG A 56 8.79 28.79 0.08
C ARG A 56 8.97 29.51 -1.25
N LEU A 57 8.55 28.91 -2.36
CA LEU A 57 8.77 29.46 -3.70
C LEU A 57 7.73 30.54 -4.07
N TYR A 58 6.45 30.30 -3.78
CA TYR A 58 5.35 31.16 -4.22
C TYR A 58 4.69 31.96 -3.08
N GLY A 59 5.13 31.76 -1.83
CA GLY A 59 4.49 32.33 -0.66
C GLY A 59 3.26 31.53 -0.21
N GLY A 60 2.59 32.05 0.83
CA GLY A 60 1.35 31.48 1.37
C GLY A 60 0.07 32.14 0.86
N ASP A 61 0.17 33.05 -0.12
CA ASP A 61 -0.99 33.82 -0.59
C ASP A 61 -1.92 32.97 -1.46
N GLU A 62 -3.21 33.35 -1.50
CA GLU A 62 -4.28 32.65 -2.21
C GLU A 62 -4.15 32.63 -3.73
N ARG A 63 -3.09 33.23 -4.31
CA ARG A 63 -2.96 33.35 -5.76
C ARG A 63 -2.75 31.96 -6.38
N PRO A 64 -3.67 31.51 -7.25
CA PRO A 64 -3.54 30.20 -7.88
C PRO A 64 -2.32 30.19 -8.82
N VAL A 65 -1.44 29.20 -8.65
CA VAL A 65 -0.26 28.99 -9.50
C VAL A 65 -0.60 27.94 -10.56
N PRO A 66 -0.41 28.18 -11.87
CA PRO A 66 -0.65 27.17 -12.89
C PRO A 66 0.10 25.87 -12.59
N ALA A 67 -0.57 24.71 -12.67
CA ALA A 67 0.04 23.44 -12.28
C ALA A 67 1.30 23.11 -13.09
N ILE A 68 1.33 23.51 -14.36
CA ILE A 68 2.50 23.33 -15.23
C ILE A 68 3.69 24.22 -14.84
N GLU A 69 3.41 25.41 -14.29
CA GLU A 69 4.45 26.32 -13.80
C GLU A 69 5.14 25.72 -12.58
N PHE A 70 4.36 25.22 -11.63
CA PHE A 70 4.93 24.54 -10.46
C PHE A 70 5.67 23.25 -10.83
N TYR A 71 5.14 22.47 -11.77
CA TYR A 71 5.84 21.29 -12.27
C TYR A 71 7.22 21.63 -12.86
N ARG A 72 7.33 22.72 -13.63
CA ARG A 72 8.63 23.15 -14.19
C ARG A 72 9.62 23.50 -13.09
N ALA A 73 9.20 24.30 -12.11
CA ALA A 73 10.05 24.65 -10.97
C ALA A 73 10.55 23.39 -10.23
N PHE A 74 9.65 22.43 -9.98
CA PHE A 74 10.03 21.17 -9.34
C PHE A 74 10.95 20.31 -10.23
N ALA A 75 10.71 20.25 -11.54
CA ALA A 75 11.49 19.44 -12.48
C ALA A 75 12.90 20.01 -12.74
N GLU A 76 13.12 21.29 -12.46
CA GLU A 76 14.42 21.97 -12.57
C GLU A 76 15.31 21.78 -11.33
N LEU A 77 14.79 21.19 -10.24
CA LEU A 77 15.58 20.87 -9.06
C LEU A 77 16.71 19.87 -9.37
N ALA A 78 17.86 20.05 -8.72
CA ALA A 78 18.89 19.03 -8.71
C ALA A 78 18.36 17.74 -8.04
N PRO A 79 18.86 16.54 -8.41
CA PRO A 79 18.38 15.27 -7.86
C PRO A 79 18.31 15.23 -6.32
N ASN A 80 19.34 15.75 -5.65
CA ASN A 80 19.39 15.79 -4.18
C ASN A 80 18.33 16.72 -3.58
N ASP A 81 18.05 17.85 -4.21
CA ASP A 81 17.01 18.78 -3.74
C ASP A 81 15.62 18.20 -3.95
N ALA A 82 15.38 17.55 -5.10
CA ALA A 82 14.13 16.84 -5.35
C ALA A 82 13.92 15.69 -4.35
N ALA A 83 14.99 14.95 -4.00
CA ALA A 83 14.96 13.92 -2.98
C ALA A 83 14.71 14.52 -1.57
N ALA A 84 15.33 15.65 -1.24
CA ALA A 84 15.09 16.35 0.02
C ALA A 84 13.63 16.83 0.15
N VAL A 85 13.02 17.33 -0.94
CA VAL A 85 11.59 17.67 -0.98
C VAL A 85 10.73 16.43 -0.81
N ALA A 86 10.97 15.36 -1.58
CA ALA A 86 10.17 14.14 -1.53
C ALA A 86 10.27 13.40 -0.18
N THR A 87 11.41 13.52 0.49
CA THR A 87 11.63 12.95 1.83
C THR A 87 11.32 13.95 2.94
N GLY A 88 10.97 15.20 2.67
CA GLY A 88 10.74 16.20 3.72
C GLY A 88 11.96 16.41 4.63
N GLN A 89 13.17 16.37 4.06
CA GLN A 89 14.41 16.58 4.79
C GLN A 89 14.53 18.05 5.25
N GLY A 90 14.81 18.26 6.54
CA GLY A 90 14.92 19.60 7.13
C GLY A 90 13.60 20.34 7.28
N ASP A 91 12.47 19.64 7.20
CA ASP A 91 11.14 20.19 7.45
C ASP A 91 10.60 19.73 8.81
N ALA A 92 10.37 20.68 9.72
CA ALA A 92 9.93 20.40 11.08
C ALA A 92 8.56 19.70 11.16
N HIS A 93 7.67 19.90 10.17
CA HIS A 93 6.40 19.19 10.14
C HIS A 93 6.61 17.72 9.75
N CYS A 94 7.47 17.45 8.77
CA CYS A 94 7.83 16.10 8.37
C CYS A 94 8.52 15.34 9.51
N ASP A 95 9.38 16.01 10.28
CA ASP A 95 9.99 15.42 11.48
C ASP A 95 8.95 15.07 12.54
N TRP A 96 8.01 15.97 12.81
CA TRP A 96 6.89 15.69 13.68
C TRP A 96 5.98 14.54 13.19
N LEU A 97 5.74 14.41 11.88
CA LEU A 97 5.02 13.26 11.32
C LEU A 97 5.77 11.93 11.56
N ARG A 98 7.11 11.95 11.54
CA ARG A 98 7.92 10.78 11.90
C ARG A 98 7.85 10.46 13.38
N GLU A 99 7.77 11.46 14.24
CA GLU A 99 7.56 11.27 15.68
C GLU A 99 6.22 10.59 15.96
N LEU A 100 5.13 11.03 15.31
CA LEU A 100 3.83 10.35 15.39
C LEU A 100 3.90 8.88 14.92
N ARG A 101 4.69 8.61 13.89
CA ARG A 101 4.92 7.23 13.43
C ARG A 101 5.67 6.41 14.47
N THR A 102 6.70 6.97 15.08
CA THR A 102 7.41 6.32 16.19
C THR A 102 6.47 6.06 17.36
N GLU A 103 5.64 7.03 17.77
CA GLU A 103 4.64 6.86 18.83
C GLU A 103 3.67 5.70 18.52
N LEU A 104 3.17 5.60 17.29
CA LEU A 104 2.32 4.48 16.86
C LEU A 104 3.05 3.13 16.92
N LEU A 105 4.32 3.09 16.49
CA LEU A 105 5.15 1.88 16.51
C LEU A 105 5.60 1.50 17.94
N ASP A 106 5.62 2.46 18.87
CA ASP A 106 5.87 2.20 20.29
C ASP A 106 4.73 1.38 20.91
N GLU A 107 3.48 1.55 20.46
CA GLU A 107 2.36 0.68 20.88
C GLU A 107 2.57 -0.78 20.43
N LEU A 108 3.06 -0.98 19.21
CA LEU A 108 3.44 -2.32 18.72
C LEU A 108 4.56 -2.90 19.60
N ARG A 109 5.60 -2.12 19.88
CA ARG A 109 6.74 -2.57 20.69
C ARG A 109 6.32 -2.92 22.13
N ALA A 110 5.43 -2.11 22.73
CA ALA A 110 4.91 -2.35 24.07
C ALA A 110 4.08 -3.65 24.13
N ALA A 111 3.32 -3.94 23.08
CA ALA A 111 2.53 -5.17 22.99
C ALA A 111 3.40 -6.42 22.69
N ALA A 112 4.55 -6.25 22.01
CA ALA A 112 5.49 -7.31 21.64
C ALA A 112 6.17 -8.03 22.81
N GLY A 113 6.23 -7.41 24.00
CA GLY A 113 6.91 -7.99 25.18
C GLY A 113 6.22 -9.19 25.81
N ARG A 114 5.24 -9.80 25.15
CA ARG A 114 4.44 -10.94 25.63
C ARG A 114 4.63 -12.13 24.69
N ASP A 115 4.81 -13.34 25.21
CA ASP A 115 4.85 -14.56 24.40
C ASP A 115 3.50 -14.77 23.69
N GLY A 116 3.53 -15.12 22.40
CA GLY A 116 2.33 -15.45 21.62
C GLY A 116 2.05 -14.49 20.48
N GLU A 117 0.79 -14.09 20.30
CA GLU A 117 0.37 -13.06 19.34
C GLU A 117 0.39 -11.66 19.96
N VAL A 118 0.62 -10.65 19.13
CA VAL A 118 0.58 -9.24 19.52
C VAL A 118 -0.78 -8.66 19.17
N TRP A 119 -1.52 -8.26 20.20
CA TRP A 119 -2.81 -7.60 20.06
C TRP A 119 -2.64 -6.10 20.25
N LEU A 120 -2.92 -5.34 19.19
CA LEU A 120 -2.94 -3.88 19.27
C LEU A 120 -4.17 -3.43 20.07
N ASP A 121 -3.94 -2.60 21.09
CA ASP A 121 -5.01 -2.08 21.93
C ASP A 121 -5.86 -1.06 21.16
N ALA A 122 -7.08 -1.47 20.81
CA ALA A 122 -8.01 -0.63 20.04
C ALA A 122 -8.39 0.67 20.76
N ALA A 123 -8.42 0.70 22.10
CA ALA A 123 -8.73 1.91 22.85
C ALA A 123 -7.58 2.91 22.78
N ARG A 124 -6.33 2.44 22.92
CA ARG A 124 -5.14 3.29 22.76
C ARG A 124 -4.98 3.81 21.34
N LEU A 125 -5.14 2.93 20.35
CA LEU A 125 -5.11 3.33 18.94
C LEU A 125 -6.21 4.33 18.61
N ARG A 126 -7.41 4.20 19.21
CA ARG A 126 -8.48 5.20 19.03
C ARG A 126 -8.11 6.54 19.64
N ALA A 127 -7.58 6.55 20.87
CA ALA A 127 -7.10 7.78 21.51
C ALA A 127 -5.94 8.44 20.75
N PHE A 128 -5.06 7.65 20.12
CA PHE A 128 -4.05 8.14 19.18
C PHE A 128 -4.70 8.74 17.92
N ALA A 129 -5.59 7.99 17.28
CA ALA A 129 -6.29 8.43 16.06
C ALA A 129 -7.18 9.67 16.26
N ASP A 130 -7.72 9.89 17.47
CA ASP A 130 -8.53 11.07 17.81
C ASP A 130 -7.69 12.35 17.96
N ARG A 131 -6.38 12.22 18.18
CA ARG A 131 -5.43 13.35 18.29
C ARG A 131 -4.72 13.68 16.98
N LEU A 132 -4.89 12.87 15.94
CA LEU A 132 -4.22 13.09 14.67
C LEU A 132 -4.63 14.44 14.04
N PRO A 133 -3.68 15.17 13.44
CA PRO A 133 -3.95 16.47 12.83
C PRO A 133 -4.80 16.37 11.57
N ALA A 134 -5.33 17.50 11.12
CA ALA A 134 -5.97 17.61 9.82
C ALA A 134 -5.03 17.31 8.63
N SER A 135 -3.70 17.38 8.82
CA SER A 135 -2.71 17.00 7.80
C SER A 135 -2.59 15.50 7.57
N LEU A 136 -3.14 14.68 8.49
CA LEU A 136 -3.25 13.23 8.36
C LEU A 136 -4.73 12.83 8.34
N PRO A 137 -5.50 13.25 7.31
CA PRO A 137 -6.89 12.87 7.23
C PRO A 137 -7.01 11.34 7.06
N PRO A 138 -8.04 10.71 7.65
CA PRO A 138 -8.26 9.29 7.48
C PRO A 138 -8.48 8.96 6.00
N TRP A 139 -8.11 7.75 5.59
CA TRP A 139 -8.47 7.26 4.27
C TRP A 139 -9.99 7.06 4.22
N ARG A 140 -10.66 7.83 3.37
CA ARG A 140 -12.13 7.78 3.27
C ARG A 140 -12.59 6.45 2.69
N SER A 141 -11.89 5.94 1.68
CA SER A 141 -12.12 4.62 1.11
C SER A 141 -10.78 3.91 0.98
N ALA A 142 -10.75 2.64 1.36
CA ALA A 142 -9.59 1.77 1.22
C ALA A 142 -9.99 0.43 0.63
N ALA A 143 -9.20 -0.05 -0.34
CA ALA A 143 -9.30 -1.40 -0.87
C ALA A 143 -8.33 -2.31 -0.11
N TYR A 144 -8.91 -3.24 0.65
CA TYR A 144 -8.22 -4.28 1.40
C TYR A 144 -8.04 -5.50 0.53
N ARG A 145 -6.80 -6.01 0.48
CA ARG A 145 -6.48 -7.33 -0.02
C ARG A 145 -6.45 -8.27 1.16
N VAL A 146 -7.37 -9.22 1.22
CA VAL A 146 -7.46 -10.14 2.35
C VAL A 146 -7.51 -11.58 1.94
N GLN A 147 -7.03 -12.45 2.80
CA GLN A 147 -7.34 -13.87 2.78
C GLN A 147 -8.09 -14.21 4.05
N ILE A 148 -8.95 -15.22 3.97
CA ILE A 148 -9.70 -15.67 5.12
C ILE A 148 -9.00 -16.91 5.65
N ALA A 149 -8.72 -16.91 6.96
CA ALA A 149 -8.19 -18.08 7.66
C ALA A 149 -9.19 -18.52 8.72
N THR A 150 -9.18 -19.81 9.04
CA THR A 150 -9.95 -20.36 10.17
C THR A 150 -8.99 -21.11 11.08
N GLU A 151 -8.80 -20.62 12.30
CA GLU A 151 -7.89 -21.22 13.27
C GLU A 151 -8.65 -21.45 14.58
N ALA A 152 -8.63 -22.69 15.09
CA ALA A 152 -9.35 -23.09 16.31
C ALA A 152 -10.85 -22.68 16.35
N GLY A 153 -11.50 -22.60 15.18
CA GLY A 153 -12.91 -22.20 15.04
C GLY A 153 -13.14 -20.68 14.94
N GLU A 154 -12.10 -19.86 15.06
CA GLU A 154 -12.15 -18.41 14.82
C GLU A 154 -11.86 -18.12 13.34
N ARG A 155 -12.69 -17.29 12.69
CA ARG A 155 -12.40 -16.76 11.35
C ARG A 155 -11.58 -15.47 11.47
N LEU A 156 -10.53 -15.36 10.67
CA LEU A 156 -9.57 -14.26 10.67
C LEU A 156 -9.50 -13.62 9.29
N ALA A 157 -9.39 -12.29 9.24
CA ALA A 157 -9.13 -11.54 8.02
C ALA A 157 -7.63 -11.22 7.94
N VAL A 158 -6.90 -11.95 7.11
CA VAL A 158 -5.46 -11.75 6.91
C VAL A 158 -5.22 -10.66 5.89
N VAL A 159 -4.78 -9.49 6.35
CA VAL A 159 -4.59 -8.30 5.52
C VAL A 159 -3.24 -8.38 4.79
N ASN A 160 -3.28 -8.70 3.50
CA ASN A 160 -2.11 -8.76 2.62
C ASN A 160 -1.66 -7.39 2.11
N GLY A 161 -2.55 -6.40 2.17
CA GLY A 161 -2.24 -5.04 1.78
C GLY A 161 -3.47 -4.16 1.82
N VAL A 162 -3.25 -2.86 1.95
CA VAL A 162 -4.31 -1.85 1.93
C VAL A 162 -3.92 -0.76 0.98
N THR A 163 -4.85 -0.33 0.16
CA THR A 163 -4.62 0.65 -0.89
C THR A 163 -5.74 1.65 -0.95
N THR A 164 -5.58 2.74 -1.70
CA THR A 164 -6.71 3.63 -1.98
C THR A 164 -7.84 2.82 -2.57
N GLY A 165 -9.05 2.98 -2.03
CA GLY A 165 -10.27 2.46 -2.66
C GLY A 165 -10.66 3.33 -3.86
N GLN A 166 -11.92 3.75 -3.90
CA GLN A 166 -12.49 4.61 -4.94
C GLN A 166 -12.51 3.96 -6.33
N GLY A 167 -12.62 2.63 -6.38
CA GLY A 167 -12.67 1.87 -7.62
C GLY A 167 -11.30 1.57 -8.26
N VAL A 168 -10.19 2.03 -7.67
CA VAL A 168 -8.84 1.88 -8.24
C VAL A 168 -8.50 0.40 -8.48
N PHE A 169 -8.74 -0.47 -7.50
CA PHE A 169 -8.41 -1.90 -7.60
C PHE A 169 -9.35 -2.72 -8.49
N PHE A 170 -10.51 -2.17 -8.82
CA PHE A 170 -11.50 -2.86 -9.65
C PHE A 170 -11.46 -2.43 -11.10
N SER A 171 -10.93 -1.23 -11.39
CA SER A 171 -11.03 -0.57 -12.70
C SER A 171 -10.54 -1.44 -13.86
N ARG A 172 -9.42 -2.14 -13.68
CA ARG A 172 -8.82 -3.02 -14.70
C ARG A 172 -9.69 -4.22 -15.06
N PHE A 173 -10.52 -4.69 -14.14
CA PHE A 173 -11.32 -5.90 -14.30
C PHE A 173 -12.74 -5.63 -14.80
N CYS A 174 -13.08 -4.36 -15.02
CA CYS A 174 -14.39 -3.94 -15.49
C CYS A 174 -14.85 -4.68 -16.76
N GLU A 175 -14.02 -4.68 -17.81
CA GLU A 175 -14.35 -5.32 -19.10
C GLU A 175 -14.43 -6.85 -18.99
N LEU A 176 -13.80 -7.45 -17.97
CA LEU A 176 -13.82 -8.89 -17.72
C LEU A 176 -15.20 -9.37 -17.23
N LEU A 177 -15.97 -8.49 -16.58
CA LEU A 177 -17.25 -8.79 -15.93
C LEU A 177 -18.41 -7.94 -16.48
N GLU A 178 -18.37 -7.59 -17.78
CA GLU A 178 -19.22 -6.53 -18.36
C GLU A 178 -20.57 -7.00 -18.93
N THR A 179 -20.73 -8.24 -19.40
CA THR A 179 -21.86 -8.56 -20.30
C THR A 179 -22.57 -9.92 -20.14
N THR A 180 -22.39 -10.66 -19.06
CA THR A 180 -23.13 -11.94 -18.85
C THR A 180 -23.35 -12.34 -17.39
N GLY A 181 -23.29 -11.38 -16.46
CA GLY A 181 -23.52 -11.68 -15.03
C GLY A 181 -24.95 -12.13 -14.75
N PRO A 182 -25.17 -12.97 -13.71
CA PRO A 182 -26.51 -13.24 -13.20
C PRO A 182 -27.29 -11.93 -12.99
N GLU A 183 -28.56 -11.91 -13.42
CA GLU A 183 -29.48 -10.78 -13.22
C GLU A 183 -29.04 -9.45 -13.87
N GLY A 184 -28.12 -9.48 -14.85
CA GLY A 184 -27.67 -8.27 -15.56
C GLY A 184 -26.69 -7.41 -14.75
N TRP A 185 -26.12 -7.96 -13.67
CA TRP A 185 -25.06 -7.29 -12.91
C TRP A 185 -23.77 -7.18 -13.75
N SER A 186 -23.07 -6.06 -13.61
CA SER A 186 -21.70 -5.88 -14.12
C SER A 186 -20.86 -5.05 -13.16
N LEU A 187 -19.56 -5.33 -13.13
CA LEU A 187 -18.61 -4.56 -12.30
C LEU A 187 -18.56 -3.09 -12.73
N THR A 188 -18.54 -2.83 -14.04
CA THR A 188 -18.60 -1.46 -14.59
C THR A 188 -19.86 -0.72 -14.14
N GLY A 189 -21.02 -1.39 -14.19
CA GLY A 189 -22.28 -0.82 -13.73
C GLY A 189 -22.27 -0.51 -12.23
N ALA A 190 -21.77 -1.44 -11.42
CA ALA A 190 -21.64 -1.28 -9.98
C ALA A 190 -20.73 -0.09 -9.61
N LEU A 191 -19.55 0.02 -10.23
CA LEU A 191 -18.62 1.13 -9.99
C LEU A 191 -19.16 2.48 -10.48
N ARG A 192 -19.79 2.54 -11.66
CA ARG A 192 -20.43 3.77 -12.17
C ARG A 192 -21.61 4.22 -11.30
N TRP A 193 -22.29 3.29 -10.64
CA TRP A 193 -23.30 3.63 -9.65
C TRP A 193 -22.68 4.13 -8.34
N TRP A 194 -21.63 3.46 -7.88
CA TRP A 194 -21.02 3.67 -6.57
C TRP A 194 -20.12 4.92 -6.48
N ILE A 195 -19.24 5.14 -7.45
CA ILE A 195 -18.23 6.21 -7.43
C ILE A 195 -18.90 7.60 -7.32
N PRO A 196 -19.85 7.99 -8.19
CA PRO A 196 -20.42 9.33 -8.13
C PRO A 196 -21.23 9.61 -6.85
N ARG A 197 -21.75 8.56 -6.18
CA ARG A 197 -22.49 8.69 -4.91
C ARG A 197 -21.58 8.96 -3.73
N ASN A 198 -20.36 8.44 -3.76
CA ASN A 198 -19.41 8.54 -2.64
C ASN A 198 -18.33 9.59 -2.89
N ALA A 199 -18.00 9.87 -4.16
CA ALA A 199 -17.00 10.82 -4.62
C ALA A 199 -17.50 11.55 -5.90
N PRO A 200 -18.49 12.46 -5.78
CA PRO A 200 -19.13 13.10 -6.93
C PRO A 200 -18.20 13.95 -7.80
N ARG A 201 -17.07 14.39 -7.24
CA ARG A 201 -16.02 15.16 -7.96
C ARG A 201 -14.78 14.33 -8.28
N GLN A 202 -14.84 13.01 -8.15
CA GLN A 202 -13.72 12.14 -8.50
C GLN A 202 -13.30 12.38 -9.95
N THR A 203 -12.01 12.59 -10.14
CA THR A 203 -11.38 12.86 -11.42
C THR A 203 -10.34 11.78 -11.68
N ASP A 204 -10.57 10.94 -12.69
CA ASP A 204 -9.54 9.99 -13.13
C ASP A 204 -8.41 10.71 -13.88
N LEU A 205 -7.19 10.19 -13.77
CA LEU A 205 -6.05 10.61 -14.59
C LEU A 205 -5.90 9.64 -15.77
N THR A 206 -6.49 10.01 -16.90
CA THR A 206 -6.50 9.17 -18.10
C THR A 206 -5.10 9.11 -18.71
N ALA A 207 -4.39 8.00 -18.46
CA ALA A 207 -3.06 7.73 -19.01
C ALA A 207 -2.79 6.23 -19.13
N VAL A 208 -2.44 5.72 -20.31
CA VAL A 208 -2.08 4.29 -20.48
C VAL A 208 -0.58 4.05 -20.24
N LEU A 209 0.25 5.00 -20.68
CA LEU A 209 1.72 4.95 -20.52
C LEU A 209 2.38 3.66 -21.05
N GLY A 210 1.76 3.03 -22.06
CA GLY A 210 2.25 1.79 -22.67
C GLY A 210 2.13 0.55 -21.77
N LEU A 211 1.28 0.60 -20.74
CA LEU A 211 1.12 -0.47 -19.76
C LEU A 211 -0.34 -0.95 -19.75
N ASN A 212 -0.56 -2.19 -20.16
CA ASN A 212 -1.92 -2.75 -20.31
C ASN A 212 -2.72 -2.75 -19.01
N PHE A 213 -2.06 -2.82 -17.85
CA PHE A 213 -2.70 -2.71 -16.54
C PHE A 213 -3.28 -1.34 -16.18
N ASN A 214 -3.12 -0.34 -17.05
CA ASN A 214 -3.80 0.96 -16.93
C ASN A 214 -5.06 1.05 -17.79
N LEU A 215 -5.41 0.01 -18.55
CA LEU A 215 -6.65 -0.03 -19.33
C LEU A 215 -7.85 -0.29 -18.40
N HIS A 216 -8.88 0.56 -18.55
CA HIS A 216 -10.15 0.47 -17.83
C HIS A 216 -11.19 1.37 -18.55
N PRO A 217 -12.50 1.15 -18.45
CA PRO A 217 -13.50 2.06 -19.03
C PRO A 217 -13.60 3.36 -18.23
N ARG A 218 -14.32 4.38 -18.74
CA ARG A 218 -14.61 5.58 -17.93
C ARG A 218 -15.52 5.22 -16.76
N LEU A 219 -15.04 5.48 -15.53
CA LEU A 219 -15.74 5.18 -14.27
C LEU A 219 -16.01 6.44 -13.44
N SER A 220 -15.11 7.40 -13.47
CA SER A 220 -15.19 8.66 -12.71
C SER A 220 -16.11 9.70 -13.40
N PRO A 221 -16.78 10.57 -12.63
CA PRO A 221 -17.54 11.71 -13.16
C PRO A 221 -16.70 12.61 -14.07
N HIS A 222 -15.46 12.90 -13.66
CA HIS A 222 -14.53 13.76 -14.39
C HIS A 222 -13.29 12.99 -14.86
N GLU A 223 -12.61 13.53 -15.88
CA GLU A 223 -11.35 13.02 -16.41
C GLU A 223 -10.35 14.17 -16.53
N LEU A 224 -9.10 13.91 -16.15
CA LEU A 224 -7.93 14.72 -16.47
C LEU A 224 -7.11 13.96 -17.52
N VAL A 225 -7.04 14.49 -18.73
CA VAL A 225 -6.37 13.82 -19.85
C VAL A 225 -4.88 14.12 -19.79
N TYR A 226 -4.07 13.08 -19.60
CA TYR A 226 -2.63 13.19 -19.61
C TYR A 226 -2.10 13.44 -21.03
N PRO A 227 -1.03 14.25 -21.23
CA PRO A 227 -0.46 14.49 -22.56
C PRO A 227 -0.21 13.22 -23.38
N GLY A 228 -0.67 13.23 -24.63
CA GLY A 228 -0.58 12.06 -25.53
C GLY A 228 -1.62 10.96 -25.27
N SER A 229 -2.55 11.16 -24.33
CA SER A 229 -3.68 10.25 -24.10
C SER A 229 -4.94 10.78 -24.77
N ILE A 230 -5.93 9.89 -24.95
CA ILE A 230 -7.21 10.20 -25.59
C ILE A 230 -8.29 10.22 -24.50
N ALA A 231 -9.08 11.30 -24.48
CA ALA A 231 -10.24 11.40 -23.59
C ALA A 231 -11.26 10.30 -23.89
N ARG A 232 -11.90 9.76 -22.86
CA ARG A 232 -12.99 8.81 -23.06
C ARG A 232 -14.30 9.58 -23.26
N ARG A 233 -15.22 9.00 -24.02
CA ARG A 233 -16.55 9.58 -24.19
C ARG A 233 -17.28 9.61 -22.84
N GLY A 234 -17.91 10.74 -22.53
CA GLY A 234 -18.71 10.88 -21.33
C GLY A 234 -19.44 12.23 -21.26
N PRO A 235 -20.23 12.45 -20.20
CA PRO A 235 -21.16 13.57 -20.12
C PRO A 235 -20.48 14.92 -19.82
N SER A 236 -19.29 14.90 -19.21
CA SER A 236 -18.50 16.10 -18.94
C SER A 236 -17.34 16.21 -19.92
N GLU A 237 -17.01 17.44 -20.30
CA GLU A 237 -15.77 17.76 -21.00
C GLU A 237 -14.56 17.38 -20.12
N PRO A 238 -13.51 16.75 -20.70
CA PRO A 238 -12.30 16.43 -19.96
C PRO A 238 -11.52 17.69 -19.57
N LEU A 239 -10.88 17.64 -18.41
CA LEU A 239 -9.86 18.60 -17.99
C LEU A 239 -8.52 18.28 -18.66
N THR A 240 -7.73 19.32 -18.87
CA THR A 240 -6.34 19.25 -19.32
C THR A 240 -5.44 19.96 -18.31
N LEU A 241 -4.12 19.90 -18.49
CA LEU A 241 -3.18 20.63 -17.65
C LEU A 241 -3.39 22.16 -17.66
N ALA A 242 -3.93 22.71 -18.75
CA ALA A 242 -4.23 24.13 -18.87
C ALA A 242 -5.39 24.56 -17.96
N ASP A 243 -6.23 23.60 -17.56
CA ASP A 243 -7.37 23.81 -16.67
C ASP A 243 -7.01 23.69 -15.19
N LEU A 244 -5.72 23.56 -14.83
CA LEU A 244 -5.30 23.25 -13.46
C LEU A 244 -4.46 24.35 -12.82
N TYR A 245 -4.87 24.72 -11.62
CA TYR A 245 -4.08 25.51 -10.68
C TYR A 245 -3.69 24.67 -9.46
N VAL A 246 -2.59 25.04 -8.82
CA VAL A 246 -2.12 24.52 -7.55
C VAL A 246 -2.35 25.58 -6.48
N ARG A 247 -2.94 25.16 -5.37
CA ARG A 247 -3.17 25.98 -4.18
C ARG A 247 -2.67 25.26 -2.93
N ALA A 248 -2.11 26.02 -2.00
CA ALA A 248 -1.74 25.53 -0.68
C ALA A 248 -2.99 25.34 0.20
N ASP A 249 -3.19 24.15 0.78
CA ASP A 249 -4.13 23.91 1.88
C ASP A 249 -3.35 23.98 3.19
N HIS A 250 -3.29 25.18 3.79
CA HIS A 250 -2.52 25.42 5.02
C HIS A 250 -3.02 24.59 6.21
N ARG A 251 -4.32 24.30 6.27
CA ARG A 251 -4.91 23.51 7.35
C ARG A 251 -4.44 22.06 7.30
N ARG A 252 -4.32 21.50 6.09
CA ARG A 252 -3.87 20.12 5.89
C ARG A 252 -2.39 20.00 5.54
N ARG A 253 -1.66 21.12 5.42
CA ARG A 253 -0.26 21.20 4.98
C ARG A 253 0.04 20.34 3.75
N ARG A 254 -0.81 20.49 2.73
CA ARG A 254 -0.69 19.79 1.45
C ARG A 254 -1.07 20.71 0.31
N LEU A 255 -0.74 20.31 -0.90
CA LEU A 255 -1.20 21.02 -2.10
C LEU A 255 -2.50 20.41 -2.63
N GLN A 256 -3.29 21.25 -3.29
CA GLN A 256 -4.55 20.89 -3.91
C GLN A 256 -4.56 21.34 -5.36
N LEU A 257 -5.03 20.47 -6.26
CA LEU A 257 -5.40 20.86 -7.61
C LEU A 257 -6.77 21.53 -7.59
N VAL A 258 -6.89 22.66 -8.28
CA VAL A 258 -8.12 23.44 -8.43
C VAL A 258 -8.40 23.59 -9.91
N SER A 259 -9.65 23.37 -10.33
CA SER A 259 -10.03 23.57 -11.72
C SER A 259 -10.19 25.05 -12.02
N ALA A 260 -9.58 25.51 -13.11
CA ALA A 260 -9.77 26.85 -13.64
C ALA A 260 -11.20 27.10 -14.15
N ARG A 261 -11.95 26.04 -14.45
CA ARG A 261 -13.28 26.13 -15.06
C ARG A 261 -14.37 26.48 -14.06
N ASP A 262 -14.34 25.89 -12.88
CA ASP A 262 -15.36 26.06 -11.85
C ASP A 262 -14.80 26.55 -10.50
N GLY A 263 -13.47 26.72 -10.37
CA GLY A 263 -12.83 27.16 -9.12
C GLY A 263 -12.82 26.12 -8.01
N GLU A 264 -13.32 24.92 -8.28
CA GLU A 264 -13.49 23.88 -7.27
C GLU A 264 -12.27 22.93 -7.23
N PRO A 265 -12.00 22.30 -6.08
CA PRO A 265 -11.02 21.23 -5.98
C PRO A 265 -11.22 20.10 -6.99
N VAL A 266 -10.11 19.62 -7.53
CA VAL A 266 -10.03 18.38 -8.31
C VAL A 266 -9.70 17.24 -7.35
N ASP A 267 -10.64 16.30 -7.18
CA ASP A 267 -10.43 15.07 -6.41
C ASP A 267 -9.76 14.02 -7.30
N LEU A 268 -8.45 14.16 -7.48
CA LEU A 268 -7.69 13.35 -8.41
C LEU A 268 -7.52 11.92 -7.86
N VAL A 269 -8.05 10.93 -8.58
CA VAL A 269 -7.94 9.51 -8.22
C VAL A 269 -7.56 8.73 -9.48
N PRO A 270 -6.25 8.56 -9.77
CA PRO A 270 -5.81 7.82 -10.94
C PRO A 270 -6.21 6.35 -10.80
N LEU A 271 -7.10 5.87 -11.68
CA LEU A 271 -7.63 4.51 -11.67
C LEU A 271 -6.68 3.51 -12.35
N ASN A 272 -5.39 3.81 -12.30
CA ASN A 272 -4.29 3.10 -12.93
C ASN A 272 -3.48 2.32 -11.90
N PHE A 273 -3.01 1.12 -12.27
CA PHE A 273 -2.19 0.26 -11.40
C PHE A 273 -0.69 0.59 -11.43
N LEU A 274 -0.30 1.65 -12.16
CA LEU A 274 1.09 2.07 -12.23
C LEU A 274 1.60 2.62 -10.89
N TYR A 275 2.68 2.01 -10.41
CA TYR A 275 3.46 2.57 -9.32
C TYR A 275 4.11 3.90 -9.74
N PRO A 276 3.84 5.03 -9.05
CA PRO A 276 4.30 6.35 -9.48
C PRO A 276 5.81 6.47 -9.72
N ALA A 277 6.65 5.75 -8.96
CA ALA A 277 8.10 5.83 -9.13
C ALA A 277 8.59 5.26 -10.47
N ALA A 278 7.82 4.38 -11.11
CA ALA A 278 8.14 3.84 -12.43
C ALA A 278 7.58 4.69 -13.59
N ALA A 279 6.88 5.79 -13.27
CA ALA A 279 6.19 6.63 -14.24
C ALA A 279 7.03 7.86 -14.68
N PRO A 280 6.69 8.51 -15.80
CA PRO A 280 7.27 9.78 -16.19
C PRO A 280 7.11 10.87 -15.11
N GLY A 281 8.04 11.83 -15.09
CA GLY A 281 8.11 12.87 -14.04
C GLY A 281 6.80 13.63 -13.82
N LEU A 282 6.14 14.06 -14.90
CA LEU A 282 4.85 14.75 -14.83
C LEU A 282 3.74 13.86 -14.24
N TYR A 283 3.69 12.58 -14.61
CA TYR A 283 2.70 11.65 -14.03
C TYR A 283 2.94 11.50 -12.53
N ARG A 284 4.19 11.28 -12.12
CA ARG A 284 4.56 11.20 -10.70
C ARG A 284 4.19 12.47 -9.93
N PHE A 285 4.45 13.64 -10.51
CA PHE A 285 4.05 14.93 -9.94
C PHE A 285 2.53 15.04 -9.75
N LEU A 286 1.72 14.70 -10.76
CA LEU A 286 0.26 14.69 -10.61
C LEU A 286 -0.21 13.69 -9.55
N CYS A 287 0.46 12.54 -9.44
CA CYS A 287 0.15 11.54 -8.41
C CYS A 287 0.34 12.05 -6.98
N ALA A 288 1.19 13.06 -6.75
CA ALA A 288 1.36 13.67 -5.43
C ALA A 288 0.08 14.37 -4.92
N PHE A 289 -0.82 14.75 -5.81
CA PHE A 289 -2.12 15.35 -5.46
C PHE A 289 -3.21 14.31 -5.21
N ALA A 290 -3.00 13.06 -5.63
CA ALA A 290 -3.95 11.98 -5.41
C ALA A 290 -3.91 11.46 -3.97
N PRO A 291 -4.97 10.81 -3.48
CA PRO A 291 -4.92 10.06 -2.23
C PRO A 291 -3.75 9.08 -2.23
N THR A 292 -3.26 8.86 -1.03
CA THR A 292 -2.12 8.00 -0.77
C THR A 292 -2.43 6.54 -1.12
N ARG A 293 -1.56 5.87 -1.89
CA ARG A 293 -1.94 4.70 -2.69
C ARG A 293 -1.81 3.34 -2.03
N THR A 294 -0.84 3.10 -1.15
CA THR A 294 -0.54 1.72 -0.76
C THR A 294 0.20 1.64 0.58
N TYR A 295 -0.49 1.08 1.57
CA TYR A 295 0.12 0.44 2.71
C TYR A 295 0.43 -1.03 2.35
N ARG A 296 1.71 -1.40 2.40
CA ARG A 296 2.21 -2.71 1.95
C ARG A 296 2.36 -3.75 3.06
N GLY A 297 1.71 -3.57 4.21
CA GLY A 297 1.91 -4.43 5.38
C GLY A 297 3.26 -4.17 6.07
N GLY A 298 3.70 -5.16 6.85
CA GLY A 298 5.03 -5.20 7.47
C GLY A 298 5.20 -4.19 8.59
N LEU A 299 4.36 -4.27 9.62
CA LEU A 299 4.48 -3.43 10.81
C LEU A 299 5.82 -3.67 11.51
N TRP A 300 6.32 -4.90 11.49
CA TRP A 300 7.65 -5.21 12.02
C TRP A 300 8.77 -4.60 11.19
N GLU A 301 8.67 -4.61 9.86
CA GLU A 301 9.63 -3.95 8.98
C GLU A 301 9.61 -2.43 9.18
N GLN A 302 8.44 -1.84 9.40
CA GLN A 302 8.31 -0.41 9.70
C GLN A 302 8.92 -0.06 11.05
N LEU A 303 8.72 -0.89 12.07
CA LEU A 303 9.39 -0.78 13.36
C LEU A 303 10.91 -0.83 13.19
N ALA A 304 11.43 -1.83 12.48
CA ALA A 304 12.87 -1.97 12.23
C ALA A 304 13.47 -0.75 11.51
N ARG A 305 12.75 -0.19 10.51
CA ARG A 305 13.17 1.04 9.81
C ARG A 305 13.12 2.28 10.72
N ALA A 306 12.16 2.36 11.63
CA ALA A 306 12.09 3.45 12.60
C ALA A 306 13.24 3.36 13.62
N ASP A 307 13.51 2.15 14.13
CA ASP A 307 14.60 1.88 15.05
C ASP A 307 15.95 2.23 14.42
N ALA A 308 16.22 1.76 13.19
CA ALA A 308 17.44 2.08 12.45
C ALA A 308 17.66 3.59 12.28
N ARG A 309 16.62 4.35 11.91
CA ARG A 309 16.69 5.82 11.77
C ARG A 309 16.94 6.54 13.09
N SER A 310 16.40 6.01 14.19
CA SER A 310 16.59 6.57 15.53
C SER A 310 17.89 6.13 16.21
N GLY A 311 18.74 5.35 15.53
CA GLY A 311 19.98 4.81 16.09
C GLY A 311 19.75 3.76 17.17
N ARG A 312 18.54 3.22 17.31
CA ARG A 312 18.25 2.11 18.23
C ARG A 312 18.86 0.83 17.65
N ALA A 313 19.66 0.14 18.45
CA ALA A 313 20.32 -1.09 18.04
C ALA A 313 19.28 -2.16 17.69
N VAL A 314 19.25 -2.57 16.42
CA VAL A 314 18.56 -3.78 16.00
C VAL A 314 19.51 -4.94 16.28
N SER A 315 19.11 -5.89 17.13
CA SER A 315 19.95 -7.04 17.45
C SER A 315 20.33 -7.79 16.16
N PRO A 316 21.63 -7.92 15.85
CA PRO A 316 22.08 -8.73 14.72
C PRO A 316 21.90 -10.20 15.10
N GLY A 317 21.06 -10.93 14.37
CA GLY A 317 20.85 -12.36 14.59
C GLY A 317 19.43 -12.83 14.27
N PRO A 318 19.12 -14.10 14.58
CA PRO A 318 17.79 -14.66 14.42
C PRO A 318 16.72 -13.82 15.15
N GLN A 319 15.67 -13.44 14.42
CA GLN A 319 14.54 -12.71 14.99
C GLN A 319 13.26 -13.49 14.75
N ARG A 320 12.53 -13.79 15.82
CA ARG A 320 11.14 -14.24 15.75
C ARG A 320 10.24 -13.06 16.02
N ARG A 321 9.30 -12.82 15.11
CA ARG A 321 8.30 -11.75 15.19
C ARG A 321 6.92 -12.40 15.26
N PRO A 322 6.14 -12.14 16.32
CA PRO A 322 4.82 -12.72 16.46
C PRO A 322 3.81 -12.10 15.48
N ARG A 323 2.68 -12.78 15.28
CA ARG A 323 1.54 -12.27 14.52
C ARG A 323 1.03 -10.97 15.16
N VAL A 324 0.65 -9.98 14.36
CA VAL A 324 0.05 -8.72 14.84
C VAL A 324 -1.42 -8.68 14.49
N ARG A 325 -2.27 -8.44 15.50
CA ARG A 325 -3.73 -8.45 15.39
C ARG A 325 -4.36 -7.14 15.83
N LEU A 326 -5.48 -6.80 15.17
CA LEU A 326 -6.41 -5.75 15.57
C LEU A 326 -7.85 -6.26 15.38
N GLY A 327 -8.47 -6.72 16.47
CA GLY A 327 -9.71 -7.49 16.37
C GLY A 327 -9.51 -8.81 15.61
N GLY A 328 -10.41 -9.15 14.70
CA GLY A 328 -10.25 -10.29 13.79
C GLY A 328 -9.33 -10.02 12.59
N LEU A 329 -8.74 -8.81 12.49
CA LEU A 329 -7.74 -8.50 11.46
C LEU A 329 -6.36 -9.00 11.87
N VAL A 330 -5.70 -9.76 10.99
CA VAL A 330 -4.27 -10.05 11.07
C VAL A 330 -3.55 -9.04 10.18
N LEU A 331 -2.85 -8.09 10.81
CA LEU A 331 -2.16 -6.99 10.13
C LEU A 331 -0.71 -7.33 9.75
N ASP A 332 -0.11 -8.26 10.48
CA ASP A 332 1.21 -8.79 10.15
C ASP A 332 1.30 -10.26 10.54
N ARG A 333 1.93 -11.07 9.69
CA ARG A 333 2.09 -12.50 9.91
C ARG A 333 3.25 -12.76 10.86
N ALA A 334 3.19 -13.87 11.59
CA ALA A 334 4.37 -14.35 12.30
C ALA A 334 5.51 -14.59 11.31
N SER A 335 6.71 -14.13 11.65
CA SER A 335 7.89 -14.26 10.80
C SER A 335 9.16 -14.61 11.57
N TRP A 336 10.10 -15.22 10.86
CA TRP A 336 11.40 -15.64 11.35
C TRP A 336 12.47 -15.17 10.37
N SER A 337 13.39 -14.34 10.85
CA SER A 337 14.47 -13.77 10.03
C SER A 337 15.81 -14.35 10.45
N PHE A 338 16.63 -14.75 9.49
CA PHE A 338 17.97 -15.31 9.70
C PHE A 338 18.95 -14.74 8.67
N PRO A 339 20.24 -14.58 9.01
CA PRO A 339 21.29 -14.49 7.99
C PRO A 339 21.18 -15.69 7.05
N ALA A 340 21.28 -15.47 5.73
CA ALA A 340 21.09 -16.53 4.74
C ALA A 340 22.07 -17.70 4.97
N ARG A 341 23.33 -17.38 5.29
CA ARG A 341 24.38 -18.34 5.64
C ARG A 341 24.11 -19.23 6.87
N ASP A 342 23.17 -18.83 7.73
CA ASP A 342 22.84 -19.58 8.95
C ASP A 342 21.78 -20.67 8.68
N VAL A 343 21.17 -20.69 7.49
CA VAL A 343 20.17 -21.70 7.11
C VAL A 343 20.86 -22.93 6.52
N PRO A 344 20.61 -24.15 7.05
CA PRO A 344 21.22 -25.35 6.51
C PRO A 344 20.79 -25.61 5.06
N GLU A 345 21.77 -25.72 4.17
CA GLU A 345 21.58 -26.07 2.76
C GLU A 345 22.64 -27.07 2.25
N PRO A 346 22.43 -27.70 1.08
CA PRO A 346 23.46 -28.46 0.39
C PRO A 346 24.64 -27.57 -0.02
N ALA A 347 25.85 -28.11 -0.03
CA ALA A 347 27.05 -27.36 -0.41
C ALA A 347 26.91 -26.82 -1.85
N GLY A 348 27.11 -25.50 -2.01
CA GLY A 348 27.05 -24.81 -3.30
C GLY A 348 25.69 -24.92 -4.01
N GLY A 349 24.59 -25.12 -3.26
CA GLY A 349 23.26 -25.30 -3.84
C GLY A 349 23.07 -26.64 -4.56
N GLY A 350 23.84 -27.67 -4.18
CA GLY A 350 23.73 -29.04 -4.69
C GLY A 350 22.41 -29.75 -4.32
N GLU A 351 22.39 -31.07 -4.45
CA GLU A 351 21.19 -31.88 -4.15
C GLU A 351 20.98 -32.09 -2.65
N TRP A 352 19.72 -32.18 -2.25
CA TRP A 352 19.33 -32.47 -0.87
C TRP A 352 19.44 -33.97 -0.57
N ASP A 353 20.50 -34.37 0.12
CA ASP A 353 20.61 -35.72 0.69
C ASP A 353 19.88 -35.87 2.03
N THR A 354 19.82 -37.10 2.55
CA THR A 354 19.12 -37.41 3.79
C THR A 354 19.73 -36.75 5.03
N GLU A 355 21.05 -36.51 5.05
CA GLU A 355 21.73 -35.87 6.17
C GLU A 355 21.41 -34.37 6.22
N VAL A 356 21.51 -33.69 5.07
CA VAL A 356 21.18 -32.27 4.95
C VAL A 356 19.70 -32.02 5.24
N LEU A 357 18.80 -32.88 4.74
CA LEU A 357 17.37 -32.82 5.04
C LEU A 357 17.11 -32.95 6.55
N ALA A 358 17.75 -33.91 7.23
CA ALA A 358 17.61 -34.09 8.67
C ALA A 358 18.17 -32.90 9.47
N ARG A 359 19.28 -32.30 9.01
CA ARG A 359 19.88 -31.11 9.60
C ARG A 359 18.94 -29.89 9.47
N PHE A 360 18.39 -29.66 8.29
CA PHE A 360 17.42 -28.58 8.05
C PHE A 360 16.14 -28.77 8.87
N ASP A 361 15.61 -30.00 8.90
CA ASP A 361 14.39 -30.35 9.64
C ASP A 361 14.57 -30.22 11.17
N ARG A 362 15.78 -30.44 11.69
CA ARG A 362 16.14 -30.15 13.08
C ARG A 362 16.23 -28.65 13.34
N TRP A 363 16.99 -27.95 12.50
CA TRP A 363 17.19 -26.50 12.59
C TRP A 363 15.86 -25.74 12.56
N ARG A 364 14.95 -26.07 11.64
CA ARG A 364 13.64 -25.40 11.57
C ARG A 364 12.83 -25.60 12.84
N ARG A 365 12.88 -26.80 13.45
CA ARG A 365 12.11 -27.12 14.67
C ARG A 365 12.69 -26.39 15.87
N GLU A 366 14.02 -26.35 15.97
CA GLU A 366 14.74 -25.62 17.02
C GLU A 366 14.37 -24.12 17.01
N HIS A 367 14.24 -23.53 15.82
CA HIS A 367 13.87 -22.11 15.68
C HIS A 367 12.35 -21.87 15.56
N GLY A 368 11.52 -22.91 15.63
CA GLY A 368 10.07 -22.81 15.52
C GLY A 368 9.54 -22.41 14.13
N VAL A 369 10.33 -22.58 13.06
CA VAL A 369 9.91 -22.31 11.68
C VAL A 369 8.91 -23.40 11.23
N PRO A 370 7.70 -23.03 10.79
CA PRO A 370 6.67 -23.98 10.37
C PRO A 370 7.08 -24.81 9.15
N ARG A 371 6.48 -25.99 9.01
CA ARG A 371 6.64 -26.84 7.80
C ARG A 371 6.19 -26.13 6.53
N HIS A 372 5.02 -25.49 6.61
CA HIS A 372 4.42 -24.72 5.53
C HIS A 372 4.65 -23.24 5.82
N CYS A 373 5.43 -22.58 4.98
CA CYS A 373 5.76 -21.17 5.14
C CYS A 373 5.97 -20.53 3.77
N PHE A 374 6.08 -19.21 3.75
CA PHE A 374 6.63 -18.49 2.61
C PHE A 374 8.00 -17.97 2.97
N PHE A 375 8.97 -18.00 2.06
CA PHE A 375 10.27 -17.37 2.28
C PHE A 375 10.56 -16.28 1.25
N GLN A 376 11.30 -15.26 1.68
CA GLN A 376 11.80 -14.20 0.84
C GLN A 376 13.24 -13.87 1.23
N LEU A 377 14.06 -13.46 0.26
CA LEU A 377 15.43 -13.02 0.53
C LEU A 377 15.54 -11.52 0.35
N ILE A 378 16.21 -10.90 1.31
CA ILE A 378 16.56 -9.49 1.29
C ILE A 378 18.07 -9.43 1.14
N SER A 379 18.54 -8.95 -0.02
CA SER A 379 19.96 -8.70 -0.24
C SER A 379 20.47 -7.64 0.74
N ALA A 380 21.72 -7.78 1.17
CA ALA A 380 22.38 -6.72 1.92
C ALA A 380 22.38 -5.43 1.07
N PRO A 381 22.10 -4.26 1.69
CA PRO A 381 22.31 -3.00 1.00
C PRO A 381 23.78 -2.90 0.54
N PRO A 382 24.06 -2.35 -0.65
CA PRO A 382 25.43 -2.13 -1.06
C PRO A 382 26.14 -1.22 -0.04
N PRO A 383 27.44 -1.40 0.21
CA PRO A 383 28.18 -0.53 1.11
C PRO A 383 28.13 0.90 0.57
N GLY A 384 27.45 1.78 1.30
CA GLY A 384 27.30 3.18 0.92
C GLY A 384 28.59 3.96 1.15
N ASP A 385 28.99 4.78 0.19
CA ASP A 385 30.12 5.72 0.31
C ASP A 385 29.77 7.02 1.05
N GLY A 386 28.57 7.09 1.64
CA GLY A 386 28.06 8.26 2.37
C GLY A 386 27.56 9.39 1.46
N SER A 387 27.56 9.22 0.13
CA SER A 387 27.02 10.14 -0.85
C SER A 387 25.85 9.52 -1.62
N GLY A 388 24.77 9.16 -0.91
CA GLY A 388 23.59 8.57 -1.54
C GLY A 388 22.84 9.57 -2.42
N ASP A 389 23.00 9.46 -3.74
CA ASP A 389 22.07 10.05 -4.70
C ASP A 389 20.70 9.37 -4.53
N GLY A 390 19.76 10.04 -3.85
CA GLY A 390 18.42 9.51 -3.59
C GLY A 390 17.63 9.18 -4.86
N LEU A 391 17.99 9.78 -6.01
CA LEU A 391 17.42 9.42 -7.31
C LEU A 391 17.99 8.10 -7.81
N GLU A 392 19.28 7.84 -7.59
CA GLU A 392 19.93 6.58 -7.93
C GLU A 392 19.46 5.46 -6.99
N GLU A 393 19.25 5.73 -5.70
CA GLU A 393 18.59 4.80 -4.78
C GLU A 393 17.15 4.51 -5.21
N ALA A 394 16.37 5.53 -5.59
CA ALA A 394 15.01 5.34 -6.09
C ALA A 394 14.97 4.60 -7.45
N ARG A 395 15.96 4.84 -8.32
CA ARG A 395 16.14 4.09 -9.58
C ARG A 395 16.55 2.66 -9.32
N GLN A 396 17.47 2.43 -8.40
CA GLN A 396 17.94 1.10 -8.03
C GLN A 396 16.82 0.32 -7.35
N TRP A 397 16.04 0.97 -6.48
CA TRP A 397 14.80 0.41 -5.94
C TRP A 397 13.78 0.13 -7.05
N ALA A 398 13.61 1.02 -8.03
CA ALA A 398 12.69 0.78 -9.16
C ALA A 398 13.17 -0.35 -10.08
N LEU A 399 14.49 -0.51 -10.26
CA LEU A 399 15.12 -1.62 -10.98
C LEU A 399 14.98 -2.92 -10.21
N GLN A 400 15.18 -2.90 -8.88
CA GLN A 400 14.98 -4.04 -7.98
C GLN A 400 13.50 -4.46 -7.89
N ALA A 401 12.58 -3.49 -7.78
CA ALA A 401 11.14 -3.71 -7.85
C ALA A 401 10.71 -4.29 -9.21
N ARG A 402 11.46 -3.99 -10.28
CA ARG A 402 11.29 -4.62 -11.61
C ARG A 402 11.90 -6.03 -11.68
N SER A 403 12.96 -6.33 -10.94
CA SER A 403 13.46 -7.69 -10.79
C SER A 403 12.66 -8.45 -9.73
N ALA A 404 11.42 -8.78 -10.08
CA ALA A 404 10.42 -9.49 -9.27
C ALA A 404 10.86 -10.86 -8.69
N ARG A 405 12.09 -11.32 -8.98
CA ARG A 405 12.57 -12.67 -8.67
C ARG A 405 13.03 -12.84 -7.22
N LEU A 406 13.55 -11.79 -6.57
CA LEU A 406 14.08 -11.88 -5.20
C LEU A 406 13.09 -11.38 -4.13
N HIS A 407 12.08 -10.59 -4.51
CA HIS A 407 11.16 -9.93 -3.56
C HIS A 407 9.79 -10.59 -3.44
N LYS A 408 9.47 -11.59 -4.27
CA LYS A 408 8.20 -12.30 -4.15
C LYS A 408 8.37 -13.45 -3.14
N PRO A 409 7.49 -13.56 -2.14
CA PRO A 409 7.50 -14.70 -1.24
C PRO A 409 7.29 -16.01 -2.02
N HIS A 410 8.14 -17.00 -1.76
CA HIS A 410 8.07 -18.34 -2.34
C HIS A 410 7.47 -19.30 -1.33
N TYR A 411 6.45 -20.04 -1.73
CA TYR A 411 5.88 -21.08 -0.88
C TYR A 411 6.89 -22.22 -0.67
N LEU A 412 6.98 -22.69 0.57
CA LEU A 412 7.82 -23.79 0.99
C LEU A 412 6.98 -24.79 1.80
N ASP A 413 6.97 -26.04 1.33
CA ASP A 413 6.71 -27.21 2.18
C ASP A 413 8.04 -27.88 2.44
N SER A 414 8.48 -27.92 3.70
CA SER A 414 9.77 -28.51 4.10
C SER A 414 9.88 -30.02 3.84
N ARG A 415 8.81 -30.68 3.38
CA ARG A 415 8.82 -32.08 2.91
C ARG A 415 8.88 -32.23 1.40
N ASN A 416 8.85 -31.14 0.65
CA ASN A 416 8.95 -31.18 -0.81
C ASN A 416 10.40 -30.86 -1.25
N PRO A 417 11.16 -31.84 -1.75
CA PRO A 417 12.56 -31.65 -2.12
C PRO A 417 12.74 -30.63 -3.27
N PHE A 418 11.75 -30.49 -4.16
CA PHE A 418 11.83 -29.51 -5.24
C PHE A 418 11.73 -28.07 -4.72
N LEU A 419 10.88 -27.83 -3.71
CA LEU A 419 10.77 -26.50 -3.10
C LEU A 419 12.00 -26.17 -2.25
N LEU A 420 12.59 -27.17 -1.60
CA LEU A 420 13.85 -27.02 -0.90
C LEU A 420 15.01 -26.72 -1.87
N GLN A 421 15.01 -27.30 -3.07
CA GLN A 421 16.00 -26.95 -4.10
C GLN A 421 15.90 -25.48 -4.53
N VAL A 422 14.68 -24.94 -4.61
CA VAL A 422 14.47 -23.51 -4.89
C VAL A 422 15.03 -22.64 -3.77
N LEU A 423 14.81 -23.02 -2.51
CA LEU A 423 15.37 -22.33 -1.34
C LEU A 423 16.90 -22.33 -1.38
N ALA A 424 17.54 -23.50 -1.52
CA ALA A 424 19.00 -23.63 -1.55
C ALA A 424 19.63 -22.77 -2.66
N ARG A 425 19.05 -22.79 -3.86
CA ARG A 425 19.53 -21.96 -4.96
C ARG A 425 19.49 -20.46 -4.61
N GLN A 426 18.41 -19.99 -3.99
CA GLN A 426 18.29 -18.57 -3.64
C GLN A 426 19.21 -18.16 -2.49
N LEU A 427 19.37 -19.03 -1.48
CA LEU A 427 20.31 -18.82 -0.38
C LEU A 427 21.76 -18.70 -0.89
N THR A 428 22.17 -19.56 -1.82
CA THR A 428 23.48 -19.46 -2.47
C THR A 428 23.63 -18.16 -3.28
N GLU A 429 22.59 -17.71 -4.00
CA GLU A 429 22.61 -16.45 -4.78
C GLU A 429 22.68 -15.19 -3.89
N ALA A 430 22.28 -15.27 -2.61
CA ALA A 430 22.25 -14.15 -1.68
C ALA A 430 22.82 -14.51 -0.29
N ALA A 431 24.01 -15.13 -0.25
CA ALA A 431 24.64 -15.64 0.97
C ALA A 431 24.88 -14.57 2.05
N ASP A 432 25.13 -13.32 1.65
CA ASP A 432 25.29 -12.17 2.56
C ASP A 432 23.97 -11.49 2.94
N GLY A 433 22.85 -11.99 2.43
CA GLY A 433 21.51 -11.47 2.67
C GLY A 433 20.87 -11.99 3.95
N THR A 434 19.62 -11.58 4.16
CA THR A 434 18.71 -12.10 5.19
C THR A 434 17.59 -12.87 4.52
N VAL A 435 17.29 -14.07 5.01
CA VAL A 435 16.09 -14.82 4.64
C VAL A 435 15.02 -14.60 5.70
N ILE A 436 13.80 -14.30 5.26
CA ILE A 436 12.63 -14.15 6.12
C ILE A 436 11.64 -15.24 5.75
N PHE A 437 11.29 -16.07 6.72
CA PHE A 437 10.18 -17.00 6.65
C PHE A 437 8.94 -16.35 7.25
N HIS A 438 7.80 -16.43 6.57
CA HIS A 438 6.48 -16.02 7.05
C HIS A 438 5.62 -17.25 7.24
N GLU A 439 4.80 -17.28 8.29
CA GLU A 439 3.81 -18.35 8.45
C GLU A 439 2.92 -18.46 7.22
N CYS A 440 2.49 -19.69 6.90
CA CYS A 440 1.49 -19.91 5.87
C CYS A 440 0.10 -19.76 6.50
N LEU A 441 -0.51 -18.59 6.30
CA LEU A 441 -1.85 -18.26 6.83
C LEU A 441 -2.70 -17.62 5.72
N PRO A 442 -3.82 -18.23 5.29
CA PRO A 442 -4.34 -19.53 5.73
C PRO A 442 -3.40 -20.71 5.43
N SER A 443 -3.30 -21.65 6.37
CA SER A 443 -2.48 -22.86 6.21
C SER A 443 -3.22 -23.91 5.38
N PRO A 444 -2.52 -24.72 4.56
CA PRO A 444 -3.07 -25.92 3.95
C PRO A 444 -3.61 -26.95 4.95
N ALA A 445 -3.33 -26.80 6.26
CA ALA A 445 -3.93 -27.62 7.31
C ALA A 445 -5.22 -27.02 7.87
N ASP A 446 -5.45 -25.71 7.72
CA ASP A 446 -6.67 -25.01 8.16
C ASP A 446 -7.88 -25.36 7.27
N THR A 447 -7.61 -25.97 6.12
CA THR A 447 -8.59 -26.39 5.11
C THR A 447 -9.25 -27.73 5.41
N LEU A 448 -9.11 -28.27 6.64
CA LEU A 448 -9.81 -29.48 7.10
C LEU A 448 -11.34 -29.30 7.31
N ALA A 449 -11.94 -28.29 6.68
CA ALA A 449 -13.39 -28.18 6.56
C ALA A 449 -13.96 -29.33 5.73
N ALA A 450 -15.26 -29.64 5.89
CA ALA A 450 -15.95 -30.70 5.15
C ALA A 450 -15.83 -30.57 3.60
N HIS A 451 -15.48 -29.38 3.13
CA HIS A 451 -15.09 -29.08 1.75
C HIS A 451 -13.78 -28.28 1.78
N PRO A 452 -12.61 -28.90 1.58
CA PRO A 452 -11.37 -28.14 1.49
C PRO A 452 -11.44 -27.19 0.27
N PRO A 453 -11.07 -25.91 0.40
CA PRO A 453 -10.97 -25.02 -0.75
C PRO A 453 -10.02 -25.61 -1.78
N ARG A 454 -10.44 -25.58 -3.05
CA ARG A 454 -9.68 -26.15 -4.18
C ARG A 454 -8.52 -25.26 -4.62
N SER A 455 -8.45 -24.03 -4.10
CA SER A 455 -7.50 -22.99 -4.47
C SER A 455 -7.27 -22.03 -3.30
N ALA A 456 -6.14 -21.33 -3.31
CA ALA A 456 -5.95 -20.16 -2.44
C ALA A 456 -6.79 -19.00 -2.98
N GLU A 457 -7.59 -18.37 -2.11
CA GLU A 457 -8.40 -17.20 -2.45
C GLU A 457 -7.83 -15.93 -1.80
N GLU A 458 -7.90 -14.82 -2.51
CA GLU A 458 -7.66 -13.47 -2.00
C GLU A 458 -8.84 -12.59 -2.45
N PHE A 459 -9.43 -11.85 -1.50
CA PHE A 459 -10.55 -10.96 -1.73
C PHE A 459 -10.05 -9.52 -1.81
N PHE A 460 -10.64 -8.76 -2.73
CA PHE A 460 -10.54 -7.31 -2.76
C PHE A 460 -11.82 -6.72 -2.16
N VAL A 461 -11.71 -6.17 -0.95
CA VAL A 461 -12.84 -5.57 -0.24
C VAL A 461 -12.60 -4.09 -0.11
N GLU A 462 -13.43 -3.28 -0.75
CA GLU A 462 -13.39 -1.85 -0.59
C GLU A 462 -14.33 -1.41 0.53
N TYR A 463 -13.75 -0.79 1.56
CA TYR A 463 -14.47 -0.25 2.70
C TYR A 463 -14.40 1.28 2.70
N THR A 464 -15.56 1.91 2.82
CA THR A 464 -15.67 3.37 2.90
C THR A 464 -16.15 3.77 4.28
N LEU A 465 -15.39 4.66 4.93
CA LEU A 465 -15.79 5.25 6.19
C LEU A 465 -17.15 5.91 6.01
N SER A 466 -18.11 5.53 6.85
CA SER A 466 -19.40 6.21 6.90
C SER A 466 -19.16 7.65 7.30
N SER A 467 -19.16 8.56 6.33
CA SER A 467 -19.21 9.97 6.66
C SER A 467 -20.54 10.22 7.36
N ARG A 468 -20.51 10.66 8.63
CA ARG A 468 -21.55 11.60 9.01
C ARG A 468 -21.34 12.80 8.07
N PRO A 469 -22.31 13.17 7.22
CA PRO A 469 -22.17 14.41 6.47
C PRO A 469 -22.03 15.52 7.51
N SER A 470 -20.83 16.09 7.61
CA SER A 470 -20.64 17.37 8.27
C SER A 470 -21.48 18.35 7.47
N ARG A 471 -22.66 18.70 7.98
CA ARG A 471 -23.43 19.84 7.46
C ARG A 471 -22.45 21.00 7.34
N PRO A 472 -22.34 21.67 6.19
CA PRO A 472 -21.63 22.93 6.16
C PRO A 472 -22.32 23.82 7.20
N HIS A 473 -21.52 24.37 8.13
CA HIS A 473 -21.96 25.45 8.98
C HIS A 473 -22.23 26.63 8.05
N VAL A 474 -23.47 26.72 7.57
CA VAL A 474 -23.99 27.99 7.06
C VAL A 474 -24.10 28.84 8.32
N MET A 475 -23.18 29.79 8.47
CA MET A 475 -23.45 30.97 9.26
C MET A 475 -24.66 31.65 8.62
N GLU A 476 -25.85 31.42 9.17
CA GLU A 476 -26.95 32.35 8.98
C GLU A 476 -26.62 33.59 9.80
N ASP A 477 -25.90 34.51 9.18
CA ASP A 477 -25.91 35.91 9.57
C ASP A 477 -26.62 36.67 8.45
N HIS A 478 -27.92 36.91 8.67
CA HIS A 478 -28.68 38.07 8.18
C HIS A 478 -30.17 37.93 8.51
N ARG A 479 -30.57 38.55 9.63
CA ARG A 479 -31.86 39.25 9.69
C ARG A 479 -31.63 40.65 10.24
N VAL A 480 -31.48 41.59 9.31
CA VAL A 480 -31.78 43.01 9.51
C VAL A 480 -33.24 43.21 9.12
N ARG A 481 -34.02 43.67 10.11
CA ARG A 481 -35.21 44.55 10.07
C ARG A 481 -36.39 44.18 9.16
N ASP A 482 -37.56 44.04 9.79
CA ASP A 482 -38.51 45.16 9.89
C ASP A 482 -38.89 45.39 11.35
#